data_AF-A0A5C3QMM2-F1
#
_entry.id   AF-A0A5C3QMM2-F1
#
_cell.length_a   1.000
_cell.length_b   1.000
_cell.length_c   1.000
_cell.angle_alpha   90.00
_cell.angle_beta   90.00
_cell.angle_gamma   90.00
#
_symmetry.space_group_name_H-M   'P 1'
#
loop_
_entity.id
_entity.type
_entity.pdbx_description
1 polymer ?
#
loop_
_entity_poly.entity_id
_entity_poly.type
_entity_poly.pdbx_seq_one_letter_code
_entity_poly.pdbx_strand_id
1 'polypeptide(L)'
;MFMRVYRLEGIPGFYKGFMPTIVSLFIISILLIIFSDSPAPSHGTYRAPSISIPGVLLYSLGMMILNLPRVVLTSRAITTPHRLPWFSPLTSLRLLLTPTELRAPYTLYLTPGLLAAQSAHIAYVVLFLGTARHFLIPTPLDKIPEGEGFPTMRVLVFVALSLGSTVVLTPLEVISTRLAIQRNHEVGGEFATLAQEDGQGDEFAGDGEDVIGLRNEEDPYHGLVDCAKSILHEEGMAALFRGWWVTMLAGGASL
;
A
#
# COMPACT_ATOMS: atom_id res chain seq x y z
N MET A 1 -12.83 -17.29 -3.26
CA MET A 1 -11.70 -16.45 -3.72
C MET A 1 -10.41 -17.26 -3.86
N PHE A 2 -9.84 -17.82 -2.79
CA PHE A 2 -8.61 -18.64 -2.88
C PHE A 2 -8.65 -19.75 -3.94
N MET A 3 -9.71 -20.55 -3.96
CA MET A 3 -9.86 -21.65 -4.92
C MET A 3 -10.04 -21.17 -6.37
N ARG A 4 -10.57 -19.96 -6.57
CA ARG A 4 -10.67 -19.31 -7.89
C ARG A 4 -9.29 -18.91 -8.39
N VAL A 5 -8.48 -18.26 -7.55
CA VAL A 5 -7.11 -17.86 -7.90
C VAL A 5 -6.26 -19.08 -8.25
N TYR A 6 -6.34 -20.15 -7.44
CA TYR A 6 -5.61 -21.38 -7.75
C TYR A 6 -6.03 -22.00 -9.09
N ARG A 7 -7.32 -21.94 -9.45
CA ARG A 7 -7.83 -22.47 -10.72
C ARG A 7 -7.37 -21.65 -11.93
N LEU A 8 -7.39 -20.32 -11.83
CA LEU A 8 -7.09 -19.40 -12.94
C LEU A 8 -5.58 -19.17 -13.13
N GLU A 9 -4.85 -19.02 -12.02
CA GLU A 9 -3.46 -18.54 -12.03
C GLU A 9 -2.47 -19.55 -11.45
N GLY A 10 -2.95 -20.63 -10.84
CA GLY A 10 -2.10 -21.60 -10.15
C GLY A 10 -1.44 -21.05 -8.88
N ILE A 11 -0.38 -21.72 -8.44
CA ILE A 11 0.44 -21.30 -7.29
C ILE A 11 1.11 -19.93 -7.50
N PRO A 12 1.63 -19.58 -8.70
CA PRO A 12 2.26 -18.28 -8.93
C PRO A 12 1.33 -17.08 -8.69
N GLY A 13 0.01 -17.24 -8.90
CA GLY A 13 -0.99 -16.21 -8.64
C GLY A 13 -1.01 -15.72 -7.20
N PHE A 14 -0.78 -16.59 -6.23
CA PHE A 14 -0.73 -16.23 -4.80
C PHE A 14 0.45 -15.34 -4.42
N TYR A 15 1.51 -15.35 -5.24
CA TYR A 15 2.72 -14.58 -4.99
C TYR A 15 2.78 -13.30 -5.85
N LYS A 16 1.69 -12.93 -6.53
CA LYS A 16 1.56 -11.64 -7.20
C LYS A 16 1.76 -10.51 -6.18
N GLY A 17 2.64 -9.56 -6.50
CA GLY A 17 3.02 -8.47 -5.59
C GLY A 17 4.16 -8.78 -4.63
N PHE A 18 4.52 -10.05 -4.38
CA PHE A 18 5.65 -10.39 -3.53
C PHE A 18 6.99 -10.02 -4.18
N MET A 19 7.12 -10.28 -5.48
CA MET A 19 8.29 -9.91 -6.28
C MET A 19 8.60 -8.40 -6.24
N PRO A 20 7.67 -7.47 -6.59
CA PRO A 20 7.96 -6.04 -6.53
C PRO A 20 8.19 -5.55 -5.09
N THR A 21 7.58 -6.20 -4.10
CA THR A 21 7.84 -5.91 -2.69
C THR A 21 9.27 -6.26 -2.29
N ILE A 22 9.77 -7.45 -2.63
CA ILE A 22 11.17 -7.86 -2.34
C ILE A 22 12.16 -6.90 -3.00
N VAL A 23 11.97 -6.62 -4.29
CA VAL A 23 12.87 -5.73 -5.04
C VAL A 23 12.87 -4.34 -4.41
N SER A 24 11.71 -3.79 -4.09
CA SER A 24 11.60 -2.49 -3.44
C SER A 24 12.23 -2.48 -2.04
N LEU A 25 12.02 -3.53 -1.24
CA LEU A 25 12.65 -3.65 0.08
C LEU A 25 14.17 -3.70 -0.03
N PHE A 26 14.72 -4.42 -1.01
CA PHE A 26 16.16 -4.48 -1.24
C PHE A 26 16.72 -3.11 -1.62
N ILE A 27 16.07 -2.39 -2.52
CA ILE A 27 16.46 -1.03 -2.92
C ILE A 27 16.39 -0.06 -1.74
N ILE A 28 15.28 -0.06 -1.00
CA ILE A 28 15.10 0.80 0.18
C ILE A 28 16.16 0.47 1.24
N SER A 29 16.44 -0.81 1.49
CA SER A 29 17.46 -1.23 2.45
C SER A 29 18.85 -0.74 2.05
N ILE A 30 19.23 -0.85 0.77
CA ILE A 30 20.51 -0.35 0.28
C ILE A 30 20.60 1.16 0.44
N LEU A 31 19.55 1.90 0.05
CA LEU A 31 19.51 3.35 0.20
C LEU A 31 19.64 3.75 1.68
N LEU A 32 18.92 3.09 2.59
CA LEU A 32 19.04 3.36 4.02
C LEU A 32 20.45 3.08 4.53
N ILE A 33 21.11 2.01 4.10
CA ILE A 33 22.49 1.71 4.50
C ILE A 33 23.47 2.78 3.99
N ILE A 34 23.27 3.29 2.77
CA ILE A 34 24.15 4.31 2.17
C ILE A 34 23.94 5.69 2.82
N PHE A 35 22.69 6.07 3.07
CA PHE A 35 22.33 7.42 3.54
C PHE A 35 22.23 7.55 5.06
N SER A 36 21.96 6.46 5.77
CA SER A 36 21.94 6.45 7.24
C SER A 36 23.34 6.09 7.72
N ASP A 37 24.10 7.09 8.16
CA ASP A 37 25.38 6.94 8.87
C ASP A 37 25.16 6.40 10.30
N SER A 38 24.40 5.30 10.39
CA SER A 38 24.07 4.62 11.64
C SER A 38 24.88 3.32 11.69
N PRO A 39 25.59 3.06 12.81
CA PRO A 39 26.39 1.85 12.92
C PRO A 39 25.51 0.62 12.71
N ALA A 40 26.12 -0.39 12.07
CA ALA A 40 25.49 -1.62 11.59
C ALA A 40 24.36 -2.15 12.49
N PRO A 41 23.30 -2.73 11.91
CA PRO A 41 22.24 -3.38 12.68
C PRO A 41 22.83 -4.54 13.49
N SER A 42 23.10 -4.28 14.77
CA SER A 42 23.33 -5.31 15.76
C SER A 42 22.05 -6.14 15.86
N HIS A 43 22.18 -7.44 15.60
CA HIS A 43 21.18 -8.50 15.71
C HIS A 43 19.82 -8.08 16.33
N GLY A 44 18.77 -8.10 15.51
CA GLY A 44 17.41 -8.43 15.97
C GLY A 44 16.54 -7.32 16.55
N THR A 45 16.98 -6.06 16.64
CA THR A 45 16.09 -4.97 17.06
C THR A 45 16.12 -3.80 16.09
N TYR A 46 15.06 -3.65 15.30
CA TYR A 46 14.80 -2.42 14.55
C TYR A 46 14.47 -1.31 15.58
N ARG A 47 15.50 -0.62 16.07
CA ARG A 47 15.32 0.55 16.93
C ARG A 47 14.79 1.69 16.07
N ALA A 48 13.52 2.04 16.23
CA ALA A 48 13.04 3.35 15.80
C ALA A 48 13.95 4.40 16.46
N PRO A 49 14.60 5.29 15.68
CA PRO A 49 15.43 6.34 16.26
C PRO A 49 14.57 7.16 17.23
N SER A 50 15.13 7.58 18.36
CA SER A 50 14.46 8.35 19.41
C SER A 50 14.21 9.79 18.95
N ILE A 51 13.41 9.92 17.90
CA ILE A 51 13.04 11.18 17.27
C ILE A 51 11.75 11.65 17.94
N SER A 52 11.65 12.96 18.19
CA SER A 52 10.41 13.60 18.65
C SER A 52 9.27 13.34 17.65
N ILE A 53 8.01 13.40 18.12
CA ILE A 53 6.82 13.18 17.25
C ILE A 53 6.90 13.98 15.93
N PRO A 54 7.32 15.26 15.89
CA PRO A 54 7.48 16.00 14.63
C PRO A 54 8.56 15.44 13.71
N GLY A 55 9.67 14.94 14.26
CA GLY A 55 10.71 14.35 13.44
C GLY A 55 10.36 12.95 12.94
N VAL A 56 9.57 12.17 13.70
CA VAL A 56 8.95 10.93 13.20
C VAL A 56 8.01 11.24 12.05
N LEU A 57 7.18 12.29 12.17
CA LEU A 57 6.29 12.72 11.09
C LEU A 57 7.08 13.10 9.84
N LEU A 58 8.12 13.94 9.97
CA LEU A 58 8.95 14.37 8.83
C LEU A 58 9.67 13.18 8.18
N TYR A 59 10.24 12.28 8.98
CA TYR A 59 10.87 11.06 8.50
C TYR A 59 9.88 10.16 7.76
N SER A 60 8.69 9.93 8.33
CA SER A 60 7.64 9.11 7.71
C SER A 60 7.13 9.73 6.41
N LEU A 61 6.97 11.05 6.33
CA LEU A 61 6.61 11.74 5.09
C LEU A 61 7.71 11.64 4.02
N GLY A 62 8.99 11.70 4.40
CA GLY A 62 10.10 11.45 3.49
C GLY A 62 10.14 10.00 2.98
N MET A 63 9.97 9.03 3.89
CA MET A 63 9.92 7.60 3.56
C MET A 63 8.68 7.23 2.74
N MET A 64 7.58 7.96 2.88
CA MET A 64 6.38 7.80 2.06
C MET A 64 6.69 7.98 0.57
N ILE A 65 7.49 9.01 0.22
CA ILE A 65 7.88 9.28 -1.17
C ILE A 65 8.57 8.04 -1.75
N LEU A 66 9.56 7.48 -1.05
CA LEU A 66 10.25 6.25 -1.49
C LEU A 66 9.31 5.04 -1.60
N ASN A 67 8.24 5.00 -0.80
CA ASN A 67 7.25 3.92 -0.79
C ASN A 67 6.15 4.05 -1.85
N LEU A 68 5.93 5.22 -2.44
CA LEU A 68 4.83 5.42 -3.39
C LEU A 68 4.91 4.51 -4.63
N PRO A 69 6.06 4.41 -5.34
CA PRO A 69 6.18 3.51 -6.48
C PRO A 69 5.93 2.05 -6.08
N ARG A 70 6.37 1.65 -4.88
CA ARG A 70 6.11 0.32 -4.33
C ARG A 70 4.61 0.06 -4.21
N VAL A 71 3.85 1.00 -3.63
CA VAL A 71 2.40 0.85 -3.44
C VAL A 71 1.68 0.73 -4.79
N VAL A 72 2.03 1.57 -5.76
CA VAL A 72 1.46 1.52 -7.12
C VAL A 72 1.76 0.19 -7.81
N LEU A 73 3.04 -0.19 -7.86
CA LEU A 73 3.46 -1.44 -8.52
C LEU A 73 2.86 -2.67 -7.85
N THR A 74 2.82 -2.71 -6.52
CA THR A 74 2.26 -3.85 -5.78
C THR A 74 0.75 -3.95 -5.97
N SER A 75 0.04 -2.82 -5.89
CA SER A 75 -1.42 -2.80 -6.09
C SER A 75 -1.78 -3.26 -7.51
N ARG A 76 -1.10 -2.72 -8.52
CA ARG A 76 -1.31 -3.13 -9.91
C ARG A 76 -0.90 -4.57 -10.17
N ALA A 77 0.18 -5.05 -9.56
CA ALA A 77 0.61 -6.45 -9.70
C ALA A 77 -0.43 -7.44 -9.15
N ILE A 78 -1.09 -7.07 -8.04
CA ILE A 78 -2.13 -7.91 -7.41
C ILE A 78 -3.42 -7.91 -8.25
N THR A 79 -3.82 -6.77 -8.82
CA THR A 79 -5.10 -6.65 -9.54
C THR A 79 -5.02 -7.00 -11.02
N THR A 80 -3.82 -7.27 -11.55
CA THR A 80 -3.64 -7.58 -12.98
C THR A 80 -4.15 -8.99 -13.31
N PRO A 81 -5.01 -9.15 -14.33
CA PRO A 81 -5.56 -10.46 -14.74
C PRO A 81 -4.55 -11.33 -15.51
N HIS A 82 -3.40 -10.78 -15.89
CA HIS A 82 -2.35 -11.51 -16.60
C HIS A 82 -1.43 -12.27 -15.64
N ARG A 83 -0.82 -13.36 -16.14
CA ARG A 83 0.25 -14.07 -15.42
C ARG A 83 1.55 -13.27 -15.49
N LEU A 84 2.07 -12.84 -14.35
CA LEU A 84 3.32 -12.07 -14.28
C LEU A 84 4.52 -13.04 -14.19
N PRO A 85 5.46 -12.99 -15.15
CA PRO A 85 6.64 -13.82 -15.08
C PRO A 85 7.60 -13.35 -13.97
N TRP A 86 7.95 -14.29 -13.09
CA TRP A 86 8.83 -14.04 -11.93
C TRP A 86 10.28 -13.71 -12.32
N PHE A 87 10.77 -14.32 -13.40
CA PHE A 87 12.17 -14.24 -13.81
C PHE A 87 12.45 -13.13 -14.85
N SER A 88 11.40 -12.50 -15.41
CA SER A 88 11.54 -11.39 -16.36
C SER A 88 10.88 -10.11 -15.80
N PRO A 89 11.56 -9.40 -14.87
CA PRO A 89 11.03 -8.19 -14.24
C PRO A 89 10.63 -7.09 -15.22
N LEU A 90 11.38 -6.95 -16.32
CA LEU A 90 11.14 -5.92 -17.32
C LEU A 90 9.86 -6.16 -18.12
N THR A 91 9.54 -7.43 -18.42
CA THR A 91 8.27 -7.80 -19.07
C THR A 91 7.10 -7.52 -18.13
N SER A 92 7.24 -7.93 -16.87
CA SER A 92 6.26 -7.61 -15.82
C SER A 92 6.07 -6.10 -15.66
N LEU A 93 7.14 -5.31 -15.70
CA LEU A 93 7.04 -3.85 -15.57
C LEU A 93 6.33 -3.21 -16.77
N ARG A 94 6.58 -3.69 -17.99
CA ARG A 94 5.89 -3.24 -19.20
C ARG A 94 4.41 -3.59 -19.22
N LEU A 95 4.04 -4.70 -18.56
CA LEU A 95 2.65 -5.09 -18.40
C LEU A 95 1.91 -4.25 -17.34
N LEU A 96 2.63 -3.79 -16.31
CA LEU A 96 2.07 -3.06 -15.17
C LEU A 96 2.05 -1.54 -15.35
N LEU A 97 3.06 -0.99 -16.04
CA LEU A 97 3.22 0.43 -16.28
C LEU A 97 2.90 0.78 -17.73
N THR A 98 2.28 1.94 -17.92
CA THR A 98 2.03 2.47 -19.26
C THR A 98 3.35 2.92 -19.92
N PRO A 99 3.42 3.00 -21.26
CA PRO A 99 4.61 3.48 -21.95
C PRO A 99 4.99 4.92 -21.54
N THR A 100 4.02 5.75 -21.14
CA THR A 100 4.26 7.09 -20.60
C THR A 100 4.93 7.03 -19.22
N GLU A 101 4.44 6.19 -18.31
CA GLU A 101 5.03 5.98 -16.98
C GLU A 101 6.44 5.37 -17.04
N LEU A 102 6.70 4.52 -18.04
CA LEU A 102 8.04 3.96 -18.27
C LEU A 102 9.05 5.00 -18.76
N ARG A 103 8.61 5.94 -19.63
CA ARG A 103 9.46 7.04 -20.11
C ARG A 103 9.68 8.10 -19.03
N ALA A 104 8.67 8.33 -18.20
CA ALA A 104 8.65 9.35 -17.16
C ALA A 104 8.20 8.75 -15.81
N PRO A 105 9.11 8.10 -15.05
CA PRO A 105 8.75 7.42 -13.80
C PRO A 105 8.30 8.39 -12.69
N TYR A 106 8.63 9.68 -12.81
CA TYR A 106 8.14 10.70 -11.88
C TYR A 106 6.61 10.89 -11.96
N THR A 107 5.98 10.48 -13.06
CA THR A 107 4.52 10.50 -13.25
C THR A 107 3.79 9.65 -12.22
N LEU A 108 4.43 8.59 -11.69
CA LEU A 108 3.88 7.75 -10.61
C LEU A 108 3.68 8.50 -9.29
N TYR A 109 4.40 9.61 -9.09
CA TYR A 109 4.23 10.46 -7.91
C TYR A 109 3.12 11.50 -8.10
N LEU A 110 2.75 11.77 -9.34
CA LEU A 110 1.71 12.73 -9.72
C LEU A 110 0.32 12.09 -9.79
N THR A 111 0.17 10.83 -9.34
CA THR A 111 -1.13 10.17 -9.27
C THR A 111 -2.08 10.99 -8.38
N PRO A 112 -3.20 11.49 -8.92
CA PRO A 112 -4.03 12.49 -8.26
C PRO A 112 -4.58 11.96 -6.94
N GLY A 113 -4.33 12.68 -5.85
CA GLY A 113 -4.85 12.35 -4.52
C GLY A 113 -4.14 11.22 -3.78
N LEU A 114 -3.27 10.43 -4.41
CA LEU A 114 -2.56 9.33 -3.74
C LEU A 114 -1.62 9.83 -2.65
N LEU A 115 -0.84 10.87 -2.95
CA LEU A 115 0.01 11.56 -1.97
C LEU A 115 -0.78 12.10 -0.78
N ALA A 116 -1.96 12.68 -1.05
CA ALA A 116 -2.85 13.22 -0.03
C ALA A 116 -3.45 12.10 0.85
N ALA A 117 -3.80 10.96 0.25
CA ALA A 117 -4.30 9.80 0.98
C ALA A 117 -3.26 9.24 1.94
N GLN A 118 -2.04 9.04 1.44
CA GLN A 118 -0.92 8.50 2.21
C GLN A 118 -0.46 9.48 3.29
N SER A 119 -0.41 10.78 3.00
CA SER A 119 -0.04 11.78 3.99
C SER A 119 -1.09 11.90 5.10
N ALA A 120 -2.38 11.85 4.78
CA ALA A 120 -3.46 11.82 5.77
C ALA A 120 -3.38 10.57 6.65
N HIS A 121 -3.04 9.41 6.06
CA HIS A 121 -2.89 8.15 6.78
C HIS A 121 -1.73 8.25 7.78
N ILE A 122 -0.56 8.69 7.30
CA ILE A 122 0.63 8.88 8.13
C ILE A 122 0.38 9.92 9.22
N ALA A 123 -0.25 11.04 8.89
CA ALA A 123 -0.60 12.07 9.86
C ALA A 123 -1.51 11.50 10.96
N TYR A 124 -2.53 10.73 10.61
CA TYR A 124 -3.39 10.08 11.59
C TYR A 124 -2.61 9.09 12.47
N VAL A 125 -1.81 8.20 11.89
CA VAL A 125 -1.04 7.20 12.65
C VAL A 125 0.00 7.86 13.55
N VAL A 126 0.75 8.84 13.06
CA VAL A 126 1.84 9.47 13.84
C VAL A 126 1.29 10.45 14.87
N LEU A 127 0.35 11.32 14.49
CA LEU A 127 -0.16 12.36 15.38
C LEU A 127 -1.22 11.82 16.35
N PHE A 128 -2.17 11.00 15.89
CA PHE A 128 -3.23 10.51 16.77
C PHE A 128 -2.77 9.25 17.53
N LEU A 129 -2.46 8.17 16.82
CA LEU A 129 -2.06 6.91 17.46
C LEU A 129 -0.71 7.03 18.17
N GLY A 130 0.26 7.75 17.59
CA GLY A 130 1.56 8.00 18.22
C GLY A 130 1.46 8.81 19.51
N THR A 131 0.65 9.88 19.53
CA THR A 131 0.42 10.66 20.76
C THR A 131 -0.38 9.87 21.78
N ALA A 132 -1.42 9.15 21.36
CA ALA A 132 -2.21 8.28 22.25
C ALA A 132 -1.33 7.19 22.89
N ARG A 133 -0.42 6.58 22.12
CA ARG A 133 0.55 5.61 22.62
C ARG A 133 1.49 6.24 23.63
N HIS A 134 2.12 7.37 23.29
CA HIS A 134 3.05 8.04 24.20
C HIS A 134 2.40 8.44 25.52
N PHE A 135 1.14 8.85 25.48
CA PHE A 135 0.37 9.23 26.67
C PHE A 135 -0.10 8.04 27.51
N LEU A 136 -0.60 6.96 26.87
CA LEU A 136 -1.15 5.80 27.56
C LEU A 136 -0.06 4.80 28.00
N ILE A 137 0.98 4.62 27.19
CA ILE A 137 2.07 3.65 27.38
C ILE A 137 3.41 4.40 27.22
N PRO A 138 3.84 5.16 28.24
CA PRO A 138 5.09 5.91 28.18
C PRO A 138 6.33 4.99 28.20
N THR A 139 6.19 3.79 28.77
CA THR A 139 7.27 2.82 28.93
C THR A 139 7.10 1.68 27.91
N PRO A 140 8.11 1.39 27.07
CA PRO A 140 8.10 0.20 26.23
C PRO A 140 7.92 -1.06 27.10
N LEU A 141 7.05 -1.99 26.69
CA LEU A 141 6.79 -3.24 27.44
C LEU A 141 8.08 -3.99 27.81
N ASP A 142 9.09 -3.90 26.96
CA ASP A 142 10.39 -4.56 27.08
C ASP A 142 11.30 -3.98 28.19
N LYS A 143 10.88 -2.86 28.80
CA LYS A 143 11.61 -2.17 29.87
C LYS A 143 10.82 -2.12 31.19
N ILE A 144 9.72 -2.86 31.30
CA ILE A 144 8.98 -2.94 32.56
C ILE A 144 9.86 -3.71 33.56
N PRO A 145 10.25 -3.11 34.70
CA PRO A 145 11.01 -3.81 35.73
C PRO A 145 10.25 -5.05 36.21
N GLU A 146 10.94 -6.18 36.36
CA GLU A 146 10.35 -7.39 36.95
C GLU A 146 9.81 -7.07 38.35
N GLY A 147 8.49 -6.94 38.48
CA GLY A 147 7.80 -6.62 39.73
C GLY A 147 6.81 -5.45 39.67
N GLU A 148 6.82 -4.62 38.61
CA GLU A 148 5.74 -3.67 38.36
C GLU A 148 4.55 -4.38 37.71
N GLY A 149 3.35 -4.17 38.26
CA GLY A 149 2.13 -4.74 37.70
C GLY A 149 1.92 -4.28 36.26
N PHE A 150 1.67 -5.22 35.35
CA PHE A 150 1.39 -4.92 33.95
C PHE A 150 0.26 -3.87 33.86
N PRO A 151 0.44 -2.74 33.15
CA PRO A 151 -0.55 -1.67 33.06
C PRO A 151 -1.71 -2.07 32.12
N THR A 152 -2.39 -3.16 32.47
CA THR A 152 -3.40 -3.87 31.69
C THR A 152 -4.50 -2.93 31.20
N MET A 153 -4.99 -2.05 32.08
CA MET A 153 -6.05 -1.12 31.71
C MET A 153 -5.59 -0.07 30.68
N ARG A 154 -4.36 0.45 30.78
CA ARG A 154 -3.85 1.43 29.80
C ARG A 154 -3.59 0.78 28.44
N VAL A 155 -3.06 -0.44 28.44
CA VAL A 155 -2.89 -1.24 27.22
C VAL A 155 -4.25 -1.55 26.61
N LEU A 156 -5.23 -1.99 27.40
CA LEU A 156 -6.59 -2.30 26.92
C LEU A 156 -7.27 -1.06 26.32
N VAL A 157 -7.11 0.11 26.94
CA VAL A 157 -7.61 1.38 26.38
C VAL A 157 -6.90 1.72 25.06
N PHE A 158 -5.58 1.52 24.96
CA PHE A 158 -4.86 1.74 23.71
C PHE A 158 -5.28 0.74 22.61
N VAL A 159 -5.50 -0.54 22.95
CA VAL A 159 -6.05 -1.55 22.03
C VAL A 159 -7.46 -1.13 21.56
N ALA A 160 -8.34 -0.71 22.48
CA ALA A 160 -9.68 -0.27 22.11
C ALA A 160 -9.64 0.96 21.18
N LEU A 161 -8.70 1.87 21.42
CA LEU A 161 -8.49 3.05 20.58
C LEU A 161 -7.91 2.68 19.22
N SER A 162 -6.96 1.75 19.13
CA SER A 162 -6.41 1.26 17.85
C SER A 162 -7.46 0.51 17.03
N LEU A 163 -8.32 -0.28 17.69
CA LEU A 163 -9.49 -0.90 17.06
C LEU A 163 -10.48 0.16 16.55
N GLY A 164 -10.76 1.20 17.34
CA GLY A 164 -11.62 2.32 16.91
C GLY A 164 -11.05 3.09 15.73
N SER A 165 -9.72 3.26 15.67
CA SER A 165 -9.02 3.91 14.56
C SER A 165 -9.18 3.20 13.22
N THR A 166 -9.49 1.90 13.21
CA THR A 166 -9.78 1.18 11.96
C THR A 166 -10.95 1.78 11.19
N VAL A 167 -11.92 2.41 11.88
CA VAL A 167 -13.07 3.06 11.24
C VAL A 167 -12.64 4.22 10.33
N VAL A 168 -11.52 4.87 10.65
CA VAL A 168 -10.99 6.01 9.88
C VAL A 168 -9.89 5.59 8.91
N LEU A 169 -9.06 4.62 9.31
CA LEU A 169 -7.95 4.15 8.48
C LEU A 169 -8.43 3.29 7.30
N THR A 170 -9.46 2.47 7.51
CA THR A 170 -9.93 1.54 6.46
C THR A 170 -10.45 2.23 5.21
N PRO A 171 -11.32 3.27 5.29
CA PRO A 171 -11.73 3.99 4.08
C PRO A 171 -10.55 4.64 3.36
N LEU A 172 -9.57 5.12 4.12
CA LEU A 172 -8.40 5.80 3.58
C LEU A 172 -7.47 4.83 2.83
N GLU A 173 -7.28 3.62 3.37
CA GLU A 173 -6.56 2.54 2.68
C GLU A 173 -7.30 2.10 1.41
N VAL A 174 -8.64 1.93 1.48
CA VAL A 174 -9.44 1.59 0.30
C VAL A 174 -9.32 2.66 -0.79
N ILE A 175 -9.46 3.94 -0.44
CA ILE A 175 -9.28 5.05 -1.40
C ILE A 175 -7.86 5.05 -1.95
N SER A 176 -6.84 4.89 -1.10
CA SER A 176 -5.45 4.86 -1.54
C SER A 176 -5.17 3.71 -2.50
N THR A 177 -5.73 2.52 -2.27
CA THR A 177 -5.54 1.37 -3.17
C THR A 177 -6.21 1.62 -4.52
N ARG A 178 -7.41 2.21 -4.56
CA ARG A 178 -8.07 2.57 -5.82
C ARG A 178 -7.29 3.60 -6.62
N LEU A 179 -6.81 4.65 -5.95
CA LEU A 179 -5.97 5.66 -6.59
C LEU A 179 -4.64 5.07 -7.10
N ALA A 180 -4.06 4.10 -6.39
CA ALA A 180 -2.83 3.43 -6.81
C ALA A 180 -3.03 2.48 -8.01
N ILE A 181 -4.21 1.88 -8.14
CA ILE A 181 -4.55 1.02 -9.28
C ILE A 181 -4.75 1.85 -10.56
N GLN A 182 -5.27 3.08 -10.44
CA GLN A 182 -5.48 3.97 -11.57
C GLN A 182 -4.19 4.22 -12.35
N ARG A 183 -4.27 4.10 -13.68
CA ARG A 183 -3.18 4.39 -14.61
C ARG A 183 -3.18 5.86 -15.00
N ASN A 184 -2.00 6.47 -15.02
CA ASN A 184 -1.86 7.87 -15.38
C ASN A 184 -1.78 8.00 -16.92
N HIS A 185 -2.92 7.98 -17.59
CA HIS A 185 -3.01 8.25 -19.03
C HIS A 185 -3.10 9.75 -19.27
N GLU A 186 -2.33 10.25 -20.24
CA GLU A 186 -2.68 11.52 -20.88
C GLU A 186 -3.91 11.29 -21.75
N VAL A 187 -4.85 12.22 -21.69
CA VAL A 187 -6.05 12.26 -22.53
C VAL A 187 -5.61 12.18 -24.00
N GLY A 188 -5.84 11.02 -24.63
CA GLY A 188 -5.59 10.78 -26.06
C GLY A 188 -4.46 9.79 -26.33
N GLY A 189 -4.81 8.56 -26.71
CA GLY A 189 -3.85 7.64 -27.29
C GLY A 189 -4.38 6.23 -27.42
N GLU A 190 -4.88 5.92 -28.61
CA GLU A 190 -5.32 4.63 -29.19
C GLU A 190 -4.34 3.43 -29.04
N PHE A 191 -3.32 3.54 -28.19
CA PHE A 191 -2.22 2.58 -28.05
C PHE A 191 -2.52 1.40 -27.11
N ALA A 192 -3.49 1.51 -26.20
CA ALA A 192 -3.89 0.40 -25.34
C ALA A 192 -4.59 -0.72 -26.14
N THR A 193 -5.34 -0.35 -27.19
CA THR A 193 -5.91 -1.26 -28.17
C THR A 193 -4.84 -1.97 -29.00
N LEU A 194 -3.73 -1.30 -29.34
CA LEU A 194 -2.67 -1.88 -30.16
C LEU A 194 -1.74 -2.82 -29.39
N ALA A 195 -1.48 -2.56 -28.11
CA ALA A 195 -0.75 -3.51 -27.25
C ALA A 195 -1.56 -4.79 -26.96
N GLN A 196 -2.88 -4.75 -27.15
CA GLN A 196 -3.76 -5.91 -27.06
C GLN A 196 -3.80 -6.73 -28.36
N GLU A 197 -3.31 -6.19 -29.49
CA GLU A 197 -3.29 -6.85 -30.79
C GLU A 197 -1.93 -7.46 -31.18
N ASP A 198 -0.81 -6.99 -30.62
CA ASP A 198 0.53 -7.52 -30.95
C ASP A 198 0.90 -8.81 -30.18
N GLY A 199 0.22 -9.89 -30.54
CA GLY A 199 0.78 -11.23 -30.81
C GLY A 199 2.08 -11.71 -30.12
N GLN A 200 2.16 -11.72 -28.79
CA GLN A 200 3.20 -12.50 -28.12
C GLN A 200 2.74 -13.10 -26.78
N GLY A 201 1.90 -14.14 -26.84
CA GLY A 201 1.90 -15.27 -25.89
C GLY A 201 1.67 -15.02 -24.40
N ASP A 202 1.16 -13.86 -23.98
CA ASP A 202 0.88 -13.61 -22.57
C ASP A 202 -0.50 -14.18 -22.19
N GLU A 203 -0.47 -15.37 -21.57
CA GLU A 203 -1.63 -16.16 -21.17
C GLU A 203 -2.55 -15.36 -20.23
N PHE A 204 -3.64 -14.80 -20.78
CA PHE A 204 -4.70 -14.14 -20.03
C PHE A 204 -5.35 -15.16 -19.10
N ALA A 205 -5.31 -14.91 -17.78
CA ALA A 205 -5.78 -15.90 -16.81
C ALA A 205 -7.32 -16.05 -16.75
N GLY A 206 -8.06 -15.30 -17.56
CA GLY A 206 -9.52 -15.23 -17.56
C GLY A 206 -10.18 -15.68 -18.86
N ASP A 207 -9.55 -16.53 -19.66
CA ASP A 207 -10.17 -17.05 -20.89
C ASP A 207 -11.44 -17.86 -20.53
N GLY A 208 -12.62 -17.24 -20.67
CA GLY A 208 -13.94 -17.85 -20.43
C GLY A 208 -14.76 -17.39 -19.21
N GLU A 209 -14.37 -16.34 -18.46
CA GLU A 209 -15.24 -15.76 -17.41
C GLU A 209 -15.55 -14.27 -17.68
N ASP A 210 -16.78 -13.83 -17.42
CA ASP A 210 -17.17 -12.40 -17.36
C ASP A 210 -16.39 -11.72 -16.23
N VAL A 211 -15.23 -11.16 -16.56
CA VAL A 211 -14.42 -10.39 -15.62
C VAL A 211 -15.09 -9.03 -15.47
N ILE A 212 -15.58 -8.72 -14.26
CA ILE A 212 -16.04 -7.37 -13.90
C ILE A 212 -14.89 -6.41 -14.21
N GLY A 213 -15.05 -5.60 -15.25
CA GLY A 213 -14.07 -4.59 -15.62
C GLY A 213 -13.84 -3.65 -14.44
N LEU A 214 -12.58 -3.31 -14.19
CA LEU A 214 -12.28 -2.11 -13.41
C LEU A 214 -12.93 -0.91 -14.10
N ARG A 215 -13.31 0.13 -13.33
CA ARG A 215 -13.94 1.35 -13.84
C ARG A 215 -13.21 1.82 -15.11
N ASN A 216 -13.98 2.17 -16.14
CA ASN A 216 -13.45 2.47 -17.47
C ASN A 216 -12.35 3.53 -17.37
N GLU A 217 -11.19 3.29 -18.00
CA GLU A 217 -10.01 4.16 -17.87
C GLU A 217 -10.27 5.60 -18.40
N GLU A 218 -11.39 5.79 -19.09
CA GLU A 218 -11.91 7.06 -19.61
C GLU A 218 -12.44 8.02 -18.52
N ASP A 219 -12.82 7.52 -17.33
CA ASP A 219 -13.28 8.33 -16.20
C ASP A 219 -12.34 8.14 -14.99
N PRO A 220 -11.15 8.78 -14.98
CA PRO A 220 -10.20 8.69 -13.88
C PRO A 220 -10.66 9.49 -12.66
N TYR A 221 -10.28 9.07 -11.45
CA TYR A 221 -10.46 9.89 -10.26
C TYR A 221 -9.57 11.13 -10.33
N HIS A 222 -10.15 12.30 -10.05
CA HIS A 222 -9.41 13.57 -10.05
C HIS A 222 -8.75 13.89 -8.70
N GLY A 223 -9.04 13.11 -7.66
CA GLY A 223 -8.39 13.24 -6.37
C GLY A 223 -9.03 12.38 -5.28
N LEU A 224 -8.57 12.56 -4.05
CA LEU A 224 -9.01 11.80 -2.88
C LEU A 224 -10.52 11.90 -2.64
N VAL A 225 -11.04 13.13 -2.59
CA VAL A 225 -12.45 13.40 -2.27
C VAL A 225 -13.36 12.91 -3.39
N ASP A 226 -12.93 13.08 -4.63
CA ASP A 226 -13.63 12.61 -5.81
C ASP A 226 -13.75 11.09 -5.80
N CYS A 227 -12.63 10.39 -5.57
CA CYS A 227 -12.60 8.94 -5.39
C CYS A 227 -13.53 8.47 -4.26
N ALA A 228 -13.50 9.12 -3.10
CA ALA A 228 -14.37 8.78 -1.98
C ALA A 228 -15.86 8.91 -2.33
N LYS A 229 -16.23 9.98 -3.03
CA LYS A 229 -17.62 10.23 -3.46
C LYS A 229 -18.07 9.20 -4.50
N SER A 230 -17.23 8.90 -5.48
CA SER A 230 -17.55 7.91 -6.51
C SER A 230 -17.73 6.51 -5.92
N ILE A 231 -16.86 6.08 -4.99
CA ILE A 231 -17.03 4.79 -4.30
C ILE A 231 -18.37 4.76 -3.55
N LEU A 232 -18.71 5.82 -2.84
CA LEU A 232 -19.95 5.90 -2.08
C LEU A 232 -21.18 5.88 -2.98
N HIS A 233 -21.12 6.56 -4.12
CA HIS A 233 -22.24 6.64 -5.06
C HIS A 233 -22.42 5.34 -5.87
N GLU A 234 -21.33 4.72 -6.32
CA GLU A 234 -21.35 3.55 -7.21
C GLU A 234 -21.50 2.23 -6.43
N GLU A 235 -20.81 2.08 -5.29
CA GLU A 235 -20.75 0.81 -4.54
C GLU A 235 -21.34 0.87 -3.13
N GLY A 236 -21.56 2.08 -2.61
CA GLY A 236 -22.09 2.31 -1.26
C GLY A 236 -21.03 2.27 -0.16
N MET A 237 -21.45 2.65 1.06
CA MET A 237 -20.57 2.75 2.24
C MET A 237 -19.84 1.45 2.57
N ALA A 238 -20.47 0.30 2.33
CA ALA A 238 -19.88 -1.00 2.65
C ALA A 238 -18.58 -1.28 1.87
N ALA A 239 -18.41 -0.67 0.69
CA ALA A 239 -17.21 -0.82 -0.12
C ALA A 239 -15.96 -0.23 0.55
N LEU A 240 -16.12 0.86 1.32
CA LEU A 240 -15.04 1.53 2.05
C LEU A 240 -14.50 0.72 3.23
N PHE A 241 -15.29 -0.25 3.71
CA PHE A 241 -14.90 -1.14 4.82
C PHE A 241 -14.55 -2.54 4.34
N ARG A 242 -14.39 -2.77 3.04
CA ARG A 242 -13.93 -4.08 2.54
C ARG A 242 -12.50 -4.34 3.02
N GLY A 243 -12.31 -5.48 3.69
CA GLY A 243 -11.00 -5.86 4.22
C GLY A 243 -10.61 -5.17 5.53
N TRP A 244 -11.56 -4.54 6.24
CA TRP A 244 -11.29 -3.80 7.49
C TRP A 244 -10.52 -4.58 8.56
N TRP A 245 -10.68 -5.90 8.59
CA TRP A 245 -9.99 -6.79 9.52
C TRP A 245 -8.48 -6.84 9.28
N VAL A 246 -8.00 -6.58 8.06
CA VAL A 246 -6.56 -6.53 7.75
C VAL A 246 -5.93 -5.32 8.43
N THR A 247 -6.57 -4.15 8.31
CA THR A 247 -6.17 -2.91 8.98
C THR A 247 -6.23 -3.06 10.50
N MET A 248 -7.24 -3.78 11.00
CA MET A 248 -7.36 -4.12 12.42
C MET A 248 -6.17 -4.93 12.92
N LEU A 249 -5.78 -5.98 12.18
CA LEU A 249 -4.62 -6.80 12.53
C LEU A 249 -3.30 -6.01 12.44
N ALA A 250 -3.17 -5.14 11.43
CA ALA A 250 -2.01 -4.27 11.28
C ALA A 250 -1.88 -3.26 12.44
N GLY A 251 -2.99 -2.69 12.88
CA GLY A 251 -3.04 -1.84 14.09
C GLY A 251 -2.68 -2.60 15.36
N GLY A 252 -3.08 -3.87 15.46
CA GLY A 252 -2.71 -4.77 16.56
C GLY A 252 -1.22 -5.10 16.63
N ALA A 253 -0.53 -5.18 15.49
CA ALA A 253 0.92 -5.39 15.45
C ALA A 253 1.74 -4.18 15.91
N SER A 254 1.11 -3.01 16.09
CA SER A 254 1.77 -1.77 16.50
C SER A 254 1.82 -1.54 18.02
N LEU A 255 1.28 -2.48 18.82
CA LEU A 255 1.29 -2.50 20.29
C LEU A 255 2.69 -2.66 20.87
#